data_AF-A0AAP0LY52-F1
#
_entry.id   AF-A0AAP0LY52-F1
#
_cell.length_a   1.000
_cell.length_b   1.000
_cell.length_c   1.000
_cell.angle_alpha   90.00
_cell.angle_beta   90.00
_cell.angle_gamma   90.00
#
_symmetry.space_group_name_H-M   'P 1'
#
loop_
_entity.id
_entity.type
_entity.pdbx_description
1 polymer ?
#
loop_
_entity_poly.entity_id
_entity_poly.type
_entity_poly.pdbx_seq_one_letter_code
_entity_poly.pdbx_strand_id
1 'polypeptide(L)'
;MQPRLTMENCGDKIDAFLSRTCYLNGGYDNREGMLKLSALMEHIEGGFEANRIFSLSVPQEALLDVASTLAICAQTQKGWNRIIIEKPFGFDALSSHWLTKALLSKFQVKQLYRIDHLLGRNLIENLTVLSLTPTYFAAVLYIDNARWDGVPFLIKAGMGLIKHSLPGLGLQLDASELNLLYKDKYNAEVPDSYEHLLLDVIDGDNHLFMRSDELTAAWNILNPVLQEIDKNNIAPELYELGGRGPVGAYYLWAKHGVQWTED
;
A
#
# COMPACT_ATOMS: atom_id res chain seq x y z
N MET A 1 25.24 16.81 -7.00
CA MET A 1 25.54 15.54 -6.31
C MET A 1 25.52 15.83 -4.82
N GLN A 2 24.44 15.46 -4.11
CA GLN A 2 24.41 15.61 -2.65
C GLN A 2 25.29 14.51 -2.03
N PRO A 3 26.09 14.81 -0.99
CA PRO A 3 26.99 13.85 -0.38
C PRO A 3 26.20 12.75 0.36
N ARG A 4 26.55 11.49 0.10
CA ARG A 4 26.01 10.30 0.77
C ARG A 4 26.15 10.42 2.30
N LEU A 5 25.21 9.84 3.04
CA LEU A 5 25.32 9.63 4.48
C LEU A 5 26.53 8.73 4.76
N THR A 6 27.58 9.28 5.34
CA THR A 6 28.68 8.53 5.96
C THR A 6 28.39 8.41 7.47
N MET A 7 28.81 7.32 8.12
CA MET A 7 28.61 7.12 9.57
C MET A 7 29.16 8.30 10.41
N GLU A 8 30.18 9.00 9.92
CA GLU A 8 30.81 10.15 10.59
C GLU A 8 29.91 11.40 10.67
N ASN A 9 28.94 11.58 9.77
CA ASN A 9 28.07 12.77 9.72
C ASN A 9 26.62 12.47 10.17
N CYS A 10 26.37 11.31 10.78
CA CYS A 10 25.02 10.87 11.10
C CYS A 10 24.42 11.64 12.30
N GLY A 11 25.23 11.91 13.33
CA GLY A 11 24.80 12.64 14.54
C GLY A 11 24.29 14.05 14.23
N ASP A 12 25.12 14.87 13.59
CA ASP A 12 24.76 16.25 13.25
C ASP A 12 23.52 16.34 12.35
N LYS A 13 23.35 15.38 11.44
CA LYS A 13 22.17 15.32 10.55
C LYS A 13 20.92 14.87 11.29
N ILE A 14 21.03 13.97 12.26
CA ILE A 14 19.92 13.57 13.14
C ILE A 14 19.48 14.76 13.98
N ASP A 15 20.41 15.49 14.60
CA ASP A 15 20.08 16.67 15.41
C ASP A 15 19.43 17.76 14.55
N ALA A 16 19.97 18.00 13.34
CA ALA A 16 19.36 18.93 12.39
C ALA A 16 17.95 18.49 11.96
N PHE A 17 17.70 17.19 11.79
CA PHE A 17 16.36 16.65 11.49
C PHE A 17 15.41 16.84 12.68
N LEU A 18 15.81 16.40 13.88
CA LEU A 18 15.01 16.49 15.10
C LEU A 18 14.68 17.94 15.46
N SER A 19 15.60 18.88 15.23
CA SER A 19 15.36 20.32 15.44
C SER A 19 14.23 20.89 14.57
N ARG A 20 13.84 20.19 13.48
CA ARG A 20 12.73 20.55 12.59
C ARG A 20 11.45 19.78 12.89
N THR A 21 11.48 18.85 13.84
CA THR A 21 10.30 18.09 14.26
C THR A 21 9.60 18.80 15.40
N CYS A 22 8.27 18.85 15.34
CA CYS A 22 7.43 19.45 16.38
C CYS A 22 6.30 18.50 16.70
N TYR A 23 5.89 18.46 17.97
CA TYR A 23 4.75 17.70 18.43
C TYR A 23 3.68 18.63 18.99
N LEU A 24 2.43 18.37 18.66
CA LEU A 24 1.27 19.10 19.17
C LEU A 24 0.24 18.10 19.68
N ASN A 25 -0.18 18.26 20.94
CA ASN A 25 -1.35 17.56 21.44
C ASN A 25 -2.62 18.31 20.98
N GLY A 26 -3.36 17.71 20.05
CA GLY A 26 -4.59 18.27 19.49
C GLY A 26 -5.78 18.28 20.45
N GLY A 27 -5.73 17.53 21.56
CA GLY A 27 -6.87 17.34 22.45
C GLY A 27 -7.88 16.31 21.92
N TYR A 28 -9.10 16.34 22.47
CA TYR A 28 -10.17 15.40 22.12
C TYR A 28 -11.12 15.91 21.03
N ASP A 29 -11.13 17.22 20.79
CA ASP A 29 -11.92 17.86 19.74
C ASP A 29 -11.04 18.10 18.51
N ASN A 30 -11.36 17.41 17.42
CA ASN A 30 -10.57 17.47 16.19
C ASN A 30 -10.52 18.90 15.61
N ARG A 31 -11.59 19.68 15.75
CA ARG A 31 -11.66 21.05 15.20
C ARG A 31 -10.76 22.00 15.96
N GLU A 32 -10.81 21.96 17.29
CA GLU A 32 -9.90 22.76 18.12
C GLU A 32 -8.44 22.35 17.88
N GLY A 33 -8.16 21.04 17.82
CA GLY A 33 -6.84 20.51 17.53
C GLY A 33 -6.30 20.95 16.17
N MET A 34 -7.13 20.92 15.13
CA MET A 34 -6.76 21.31 13.78
C MET A 34 -6.50 22.82 13.65
N LEU A 35 -7.26 23.66 14.38
CA LEU A 35 -7.00 25.10 14.46
C LEU A 35 -5.65 25.39 15.14
N LYS A 36 -5.33 24.69 16.24
CA LYS A 36 -4.02 24.78 16.88
C LYS A 36 -2.90 24.34 15.94
N LEU A 37 -3.13 23.27 15.16
CA LEU A 37 -2.17 22.80 14.17
C LEU A 37 -1.95 23.84 13.07
N SER A 38 -3.01 24.42 12.50
CA SER A 38 -2.85 25.47 11.46
C SER A 38 -2.08 26.66 12.00
N ALA A 39 -2.38 27.13 13.21
CA ALA A 39 -1.67 28.25 13.82
C ALA A 39 -0.17 27.95 14.05
N LEU A 40 0.15 26.73 14.49
CA LEU A 40 1.55 26.29 14.64
C LEU A 40 2.27 26.23 13.28
N MET A 41 1.63 25.66 12.26
CA MET A 41 2.18 25.61 10.91
C MET A 41 2.40 27.02 10.35
N GLU A 42 1.41 27.91 10.46
CA GLU A 42 1.54 29.31 10.01
C GLU A 42 2.68 30.05 10.72
N HIS A 43 2.90 29.78 12.01
CA HIS A 43 4.03 30.35 12.74
C HIS A 43 5.38 29.86 12.20
N ILE A 44 5.51 28.55 11.92
CA ILE A 44 6.73 27.94 11.36
C ILE A 44 6.99 28.41 9.92
N GLU A 45 5.93 28.49 9.12
CA GLU A 45 5.98 28.95 7.73
C GLU A 45 6.30 30.44 7.62
N GLY A 46 5.84 31.23 8.59
CA GLY A 46 6.02 32.69 8.63
C GLY A 46 5.57 33.36 7.34
N GLY A 47 6.49 34.10 6.71
CA GLY A 47 6.24 34.84 5.46
C GLY A 47 6.39 34.01 4.19
N PHE A 48 6.88 32.77 4.27
CA PHE A 48 7.21 31.98 3.08
C PHE A 48 5.95 31.39 2.42
N GLU A 49 6.04 31.14 1.11
CA GLU A 49 5.09 30.29 0.40
C GLU A 49 5.39 28.84 0.78
N ALA A 50 4.52 28.26 1.59
CA ALA A 50 4.70 26.92 2.13
C ALA A 50 3.67 25.96 1.56
N ASN A 51 4.15 24.75 1.26
CA ASN A 51 3.33 23.62 0.86
C ASN A 51 3.07 22.72 2.06
N ARG A 52 1.88 22.12 2.13
CA ARG A 52 1.49 21.25 3.25
C ARG A 52 1.21 19.83 2.77
N ILE A 53 1.87 18.86 3.39
CA ILE A 53 1.55 17.43 3.25
C ILE A 53 0.94 16.97 4.57
N PHE A 54 -0.22 16.32 4.49
CA PHE A 54 -0.90 15.75 5.64
C PHE A 54 -0.98 14.23 5.50
N SER A 55 -0.27 13.50 6.37
CA SER A 55 -0.37 12.04 6.47
C SER A 55 -1.42 11.65 7.48
N LEU A 56 -2.54 11.09 7.01
CA LEU A 56 -3.66 10.69 7.86
C LEU A 56 -3.46 9.25 8.36
N SER A 57 -2.50 9.08 9.27
CA SER A 57 -2.21 7.82 9.96
C SER A 57 -3.14 7.64 11.17
N VAL A 58 -4.45 7.62 10.90
CA VAL A 58 -5.52 7.50 11.91
C VAL A 58 -6.40 6.27 11.63
N PRO A 59 -7.12 5.75 12.63
CA PRO A 59 -8.12 4.69 12.40
C PRO A 59 -9.18 5.11 11.37
N GLN A 60 -9.69 4.15 10.60
CA GLN A 60 -10.62 4.44 9.49
C GLN A 60 -11.90 5.13 9.96
N GLU A 61 -12.36 4.83 11.17
CA GLU A 61 -13.56 5.42 11.77
C GLU A 61 -13.40 6.93 12.03
N ALA A 62 -12.17 7.38 12.26
CA ALA A 62 -11.84 8.79 12.50
C ALA A 62 -11.45 9.54 11.21
N LEU A 63 -11.12 8.82 10.14
CA LEU A 63 -10.55 9.39 8.90
C LEU A 63 -11.40 10.52 8.32
N LEU A 64 -12.71 10.31 8.18
CA LEU A 64 -13.60 11.31 7.56
C LEU A 64 -13.76 12.56 8.41
N ASP A 65 -13.79 12.42 9.74
CA ASP A 65 -13.92 13.55 10.66
C ASP A 65 -12.64 14.40 10.65
N VAL A 66 -11.47 13.75 10.74
CA VAL A 66 -10.17 14.41 10.63
C VAL A 66 -10.00 15.08 9.27
N ALA A 67 -10.30 14.38 8.18
CA ALA A 67 -10.17 14.92 6.83
C ALA A 67 -11.11 16.10 6.59
N SER A 68 -12.37 16.03 7.07
CA SER A 68 -13.33 17.13 6.95
C SER A 68 -12.87 18.37 7.71
N THR A 69 -12.34 18.17 8.91
CA THR A 69 -11.84 19.25 9.74
C THR A 69 -10.58 19.89 9.15
N LEU A 70 -9.64 19.07 8.68
CA LEU A 70 -8.44 19.51 7.98
C LEU A 70 -8.80 20.37 6.77
N ALA A 71 -9.76 19.93 5.96
CA ALA A 71 -10.19 20.63 4.76
C ALA A 71 -10.64 22.07 5.04
N ILE A 72 -11.24 22.31 6.21
CA ILE A 72 -11.79 23.61 6.62
C ILE A 72 -10.73 24.44 7.35
N CYS A 73 -9.91 23.83 8.20
CA CYS A 73 -9.12 24.56 9.19
C CYS A 73 -7.63 24.68 8.89
N ALA A 74 -7.02 23.74 8.15
CA ALA A 74 -5.56 23.62 8.08
C ALA A 74 -4.97 23.66 6.67
N GLN A 75 -5.75 23.79 5.60
CA GLN A 75 -5.17 23.93 4.26
C GLN A 75 -4.52 25.31 4.06
N THR A 76 -3.29 25.33 3.56
CA THR A 76 -2.62 26.57 3.13
C THR A 76 -3.33 27.14 1.89
N GLN A 77 -3.35 28.48 1.77
CA GLN A 77 -3.79 29.18 0.56
C GLN A 77 -2.61 29.73 -0.24
N LYS A 78 -1.39 29.63 0.29
CA LYS A 78 -0.17 30.17 -0.34
C LYS A 78 0.47 29.16 -1.29
N GLY A 79 0.48 27.89 -0.90
CA GLY A 79 1.06 26.78 -1.69
C GLY A 79 0.04 25.68 -1.98
N TRP A 80 0.54 24.50 -2.35
CA TRP A 80 -0.29 23.32 -2.55
C TRP A 80 -0.52 22.54 -1.25
N ASN A 81 -1.62 21.79 -1.21
CA ASN A 81 -1.96 20.86 -0.13
C ASN A 81 -2.09 19.45 -0.70
N ARG A 82 -1.41 18.48 -0.09
CA ARG A 82 -1.51 17.06 -0.45
C ARG A 82 -1.86 16.24 0.79
N ILE A 83 -2.77 15.29 0.61
CA ILE A 83 -3.37 14.49 1.67
C ILE A 83 -3.08 13.04 1.35
N ILE A 84 -2.30 12.41 2.22
CA ILE A 84 -1.96 11.01 2.16
C ILE A 84 -2.98 10.25 3.00
N ILE A 85 -3.57 9.21 2.40
CA ILE A 85 -4.56 8.34 3.03
C ILE A 85 -4.03 6.91 2.99
N GLU A 86 -4.00 6.28 4.15
CA GLU A 86 -3.62 4.89 4.31
C GLU A 86 -4.81 3.96 4.07
N LYS A 87 -4.49 2.72 3.68
CA LYS A 87 -5.47 1.64 3.64
C LYS A 87 -5.97 1.33 5.06
N PRO A 88 -7.19 0.78 5.22
CA PRO A 88 -8.14 0.34 4.18
C PRO A 88 -8.97 1.46 3.50
N PHE A 89 -9.26 1.28 2.20
CA PHE A 89 -10.06 2.22 1.40
C PHE A 89 -11.54 1.79 1.28
N GLY A 90 -12.17 1.57 2.44
CA GLY A 90 -13.47 0.90 2.53
C GLY A 90 -13.33 -0.60 2.81
N PHE A 91 -14.44 -1.23 3.19
CA PHE A 91 -14.52 -2.67 3.48
C PHE A 91 -15.33 -3.44 2.44
N ASP A 92 -16.07 -2.71 1.60
CA ASP A 92 -16.89 -3.21 0.50
C ASP A 92 -17.02 -2.12 -0.57
N ALA A 93 -17.65 -2.45 -1.70
CA ALA A 93 -17.85 -1.49 -2.78
C ALA A 93 -18.63 -0.24 -2.35
N LEU A 94 -19.60 -0.39 -1.44
CA LEU A 94 -20.48 0.68 -1.00
C LEU A 94 -19.75 1.68 -0.10
N SER A 95 -19.11 1.19 0.96
CA SER A 95 -18.31 1.97 1.91
C SER A 95 -17.12 2.64 1.23
N SER A 96 -16.48 1.97 0.26
CA SER A 96 -15.42 2.57 -0.55
C SER A 96 -15.91 3.73 -1.42
N HIS A 97 -17.08 3.55 -2.05
CA HIS A 97 -17.73 4.60 -2.81
C HIS A 97 -18.08 5.82 -1.93
N TRP A 98 -18.67 5.59 -0.75
CA TRP A 98 -19.00 6.67 0.18
C TRP A 98 -17.77 7.40 0.71
N LEU A 99 -16.73 6.67 1.09
CA LEU A 99 -15.45 7.25 1.52
C LEU A 99 -14.87 8.13 0.41
N THR A 100 -14.81 7.62 -0.82
CA THR A 100 -14.31 8.35 -1.98
C THR A 100 -15.13 9.61 -2.26
N LYS A 101 -16.47 9.48 -2.27
CA LYS A 101 -17.38 10.61 -2.48
C LYS A 101 -17.24 11.70 -1.41
N ALA A 102 -17.13 11.29 -0.14
CA ALA A 102 -16.94 12.20 0.97
C ALA A 102 -15.61 12.98 0.84
N LEU A 103 -14.51 12.29 0.54
CA LEU A 103 -13.21 12.91 0.33
C LEU A 103 -13.22 13.88 -0.87
N LEU A 104 -13.78 13.46 -2.00
CA LEU A 104 -13.86 14.31 -3.21
C LEU A 104 -14.82 15.50 -3.06
N SER A 105 -15.72 15.49 -2.07
CA SER A 105 -16.52 16.66 -1.72
C SER A 105 -15.71 17.76 -1.01
N LYS A 106 -14.51 17.42 -0.50
CA LYS A 106 -13.65 18.30 0.29
C LYS A 106 -12.31 18.61 -0.37
N PHE A 107 -11.81 17.68 -1.19
CA PHE A 107 -10.49 17.76 -1.82
C PHE A 107 -10.57 17.51 -3.32
N GLN A 108 -9.66 18.13 -4.06
CA GLN A 108 -9.47 17.83 -5.47
C GLN A 108 -8.73 16.51 -5.65
N VAL A 109 -8.98 15.80 -6.75
CA VAL A 109 -8.33 14.50 -7.06
C VAL A 109 -6.81 14.59 -6.98
N LYS A 110 -6.20 15.66 -7.53
CA LYS A 110 -4.74 15.87 -7.52
C LYS A 110 -4.12 16.09 -6.13
N GLN A 111 -4.96 16.32 -5.11
CA GLN A 111 -4.53 16.49 -3.73
C GLN A 111 -4.53 15.17 -2.96
N LEU A 112 -5.18 14.12 -3.46
CA LEU A 112 -5.38 12.86 -2.74
C LEU A 112 -4.37 11.80 -3.18
N TYR A 113 -3.64 11.26 -2.21
CA TYR A 113 -2.60 10.24 -2.40
C TYR A 113 -2.97 9.02 -1.57
N ARG A 114 -3.54 8.00 -2.20
CA ARG A 114 -3.95 6.75 -1.53
C ARG A 114 -2.78 5.78 -1.55
N ILE A 115 -2.15 5.57 -0.40
CA ILE A 115 -0.99 4.70 -0.27
C ILE A 115 -1.45 3.23 -0.21
N ASP A 116 -0.98 2.47 -1.19
CA ASP A 116 -0.79 1.05 -1.03
C ASP A 116 0.71 0.79 -1.09
N HIS A 117 1.32 0.47 0.06
CA HIS A 117 2.77 0.27 0.16
C HIS A 117 3.29 -0.84 -0.77
N LEU A 118 2.43 -1.75 -1.25
CA LEU A 118 2.83 -2.73 -2.26
C LEU A 118 3.16 -2.08 -3.60
N LEU A 119 2.52 -0.97 -3.95
CA LEU A 119 2.77 -0.23 -5.19
C LEU A 119 4.10 0.54 -5.17
N GLY A 120 4.60 0.88 -3.98
CA GLY A 120 5.90 1.54 -3.79
C GLY A 120 7.08 0.58 -3.66
N ARG A 121 6.86 -0.74 -3.66
CA ARG A 121 7.93 -1.74 -3.49
C ARG A 121 8.64 -2.02 -4.81
N ASN A 122 9.97 -2.01 -4.74
CA ASN A 122 10.78 -2.72 -5.73
C ASN A 122 10.56 -4.23 -5.57
N LEU A 123 10.62 -5.00 -6.67
CA LEU A 123 10.29 -6.44 -6.80
C LEU A 123 11.01 -7.42 -5.83
N ILE A 124 11.78 -6.92 -4.86
CA ILE A 124 12.78 -7.65 -4.07
C ILE A 124 12.35 -7.80 -2.60
N GLU A 125 11.36 -7.06 -2.13
CA GLU A 125 10.95 -7.11 -0.73
C GLU A 125 9.87 -8.17 -0.47
N ASN A 126 10.32 -9.39 -0.21
CA ASN A 126 9.49 -10.48 0.29
C ASN A 126 8.89 -10.10 1.67
N LEU A 127 7.57 -9.91 1.71
CA LEU A 127 6.83 -9.66 2.94
C LEU A 127 6.95 -10.84 3.91
N THR A 128 7.34 -10.55 5.15
CA THR A 128 7.04 -11.40 6.30
C THR A 128 5.94 -10.70 7.09
N VAL A 129 4.68 -11.00 6.75
CA VAL A 129 3.57 -10.64 7.63
C VAL A 129 3.50 -11.71 8.72
N LEU A 130 3.63 -11.33 9.99
CA LEU A 130 3.57 -12.25 11.14
C LEU A 130 2.12 -12.58 11.52
N SER A 131 1.27 -12.89 10.54
CA SER A 131 -0.07 -13.42 10.83
C SER A 131 0.04 -14.93 11.04
N LEU A 132 -0.35 -15.38 12.22
CA LEU A 132 -0.40 -16.80 12.61
C LEU A 132 -1.69 -17.50 12.15
N THR A 133 -2.66 -16.76 11.58
CA THR A 133 -3.89 -17.33 11.04
C THR A 133 -3.65 -17.74 9.58
N PRO A 134 -3.65 -19.05 9.25
CA PRO A 134 -3.53 -19.50 7.87
C PRO A 134 -4.73 -18.98 7.08
N THR A 135 -4.49 -17.98 6.23
CA THR A 135 -5.48 -17.40 5.32
C THR A 135 -4.97 -17.60 3.92
N TYR A 136 -5.80 -18.13 3.03
CA TYR A 136 -5.43 -18.43 1.66
C TYR A 136 -6.54 -18.01 0.70
N PHE A 137 -6.14 -17.39 -0.40
CA PHE A 137 -6.99 -17.03 -1.52
C PHE A 137 -6.34 -17.51 -2.81
N ALA A 138 -7.14 -18.15 -3.66
CA ALA A 138 -6.76 -18.50 -5.02
C ALA A 138 -7.92 -18.23 -5.98
N ALA A 139 -7.59 -17.63 -7.13
CA ALA A 139 -8.56 -17.38 -8.19
C ALA A 139 -7.90 -17.54 -9.56
N VAL A 140 -8.70 -17.98 -10.53
CA VAL A 140 -8.39 -17.91 -11.96
C VAL A 140 -9.30 -16.85 -12.55
N LEU A 141 -8.70 -15.79 -13.07
CA LEU A 141 -9.41 -14.68 -13.69
C LEU A 141 -9.11 -14.65 -15.19
N TYR A 142 -10.04 -14.15 -15.97
CA TYR A 142 -9.88 -13.91 -17.39
C TYR A 142 -10.14 -12.43 -17.66
N ILE A 143 -9.32 -11.83 -18.51
CA ILE A 143 -9.53 -10.46 -18.96
C ILE A 143 -10.22 -10.53 -20.31
N ASP A 144 -11.48 -10.10 -20.35
CA ASP A 144 -12.30 -10.11 -21.55
C ASP A 144 -11.87 -9.00 -22.52
N ASN A 145 -10.79 -9.25 -23.27
CA ASN A 145 -10.40 -8.47 -24.43
C ASN A 145 -9.54 -9.30 -25.40
N ALA A 146 -9.42 -8.82 -26.64
CA ALA A 146 -8.68 -9.51 -27.70
C ALA A 146 -7.20 -9.78 -27.39
N ARG A 147 -6.57 -9.00 -26.50
CA ARG A 147 -5.16 -9.19 -26.14
C ARG A 147 -4.97 -10.42 -25.24
N TRP A 148 -5.93 -10.68 -24.37
CA TRP A 148 -5.85 -11.71 -23.32
C TRP A 148 -6.90 -12.82 -23.48
N ASP A 149 -7.53 -12.91 -24.64
CA ASP A 149 -8.54 -13.93 -24.92
C ASP A 149 -7.99 -15.34 -24.70
N GLY A 150 -8.72 -16.13 -23.91
CA GLY A 150 -8.31 -17.47 -23.50
C GLY A 150 -7.14 -17.56 -22.53
N VAL A 151 -6.51 -16.45 -22.11
CA VAL A 151 -5.34 -16.47 -21.21
C VAL A 151 -5.77 -16.37 -19.74
N PRO A 152 -5.52 -17.40 -18.90
CA PRO A 152 -5.85 -17.35 -17.48
C PRO A 152 -4.84 -16.53 -16.67
N PHE A 153 -5.33 -15.66 -15.80
CA PHE A 153 -4.59 -14.95 -14.77
C PHE A 153 -4.78 -15.63 -13.43
N LEU A 154 -3.71 -16.21 -12.90
CA LEU A 154 -3.74 -16.91 -11.61
C LEU A 154 -3.36 -15.94 -10.50
N ILE A 155 -4.23 -15.78 -9.52
CA ILE A 155 -3.95 -15.01 -8.32
C ILE A 155 -3.89 -15.96 -7.14
N LYS A 156 -2.80 -15.89 -6.38
CA LYS A 156 -2.62 -16.60 -5.13
C LYS A 156 -2.12 -15.62 -4.08
N ALA A 157 -2.78 -15.58 -2.93
CA ALA A 157 -2.32 -14.87 -1.76
C ALA A 157 -2.50 -15.80 -0.55
N GLY A 158 -1.49 -15.92 0.31
CA GLY A 158 -1.64 -16.73 1.49
C GLY A 158 -0.60 -16.49 2.57
N MET A 159 -1.01 -16.75 3.80
CA MET A 159 -0.19 -16.64 5.00
C MET A 159 0.29 -18.02 5.44
N GLY A 160 1.44 -18.10 6.12
CA GLY A 160 1.92 -19.38 6.66
C GLY A 160 2.22 -20.43 5.58
N LEU A 161 2.59 -19.99 4.37
CA LEU A 161 3.04 -20.87 3.30
C LEU A 161 4.52 -21.24 3.48
N ILE A 162 4.97 -22.31 2.83
CA ILE A 162 6.41 -22.61 2.69
C ILE A 162 7.10 -21.39 2.10
N LYS A 163 7.88 -20.69 2.92
CA LYS A 163 8.96 -19.82 2.44
C LYS A 163 9.97 -20.75 1.78
N HIS A 164 10.32 -20.52 0.52
CA HIS A 164 11.28 -21.34 -0.23
C HIS A 164 12.37 -21.88 0.71
N SER A 165 12.27 -23.17 1.03
CA SER A 165 13.24 -23.86 1.85
C SER A 165 14.58 -23.78 1.13
N LEU A 166 15.65 -23.55 1.90
CA LEU A 166 17.04 -23.44 1.46
C LEU A 166 17.38 -24.42 0.31
N PRO A 167 18.08 -23.98 -0.75
CA PRO A 167 18.54 -24.86 -1.82
C PRO A 167 19.58 -25.82 -1.24
N GLY A 168 19.25 -27.10 -1.19
CA GLY A 168 20.15 -28.12 -0.70
C GLY A 168 19.47 -29.47 -0.69
N LEU A 169 19.83 -30.31 -1.67
CA LEU A 169 19.45 -31.72 -1.86
C LEU A 169 18.31 -31.96 -2.86
N GLY A 170 18.53 -31.55 -4.11
CA GLY A 170 17.84 -32.07 -5.29
C GLY A 170 18.79 -32.05 -6.47
N LEU A 171 18.90 -33.15 -7.21
CA LEU A 171 19.73 -33.26 -8.41
C LEU A 171 19.04 -32.43 -9.52
N GLN A 172 19.51 -31.20 -9.75
CA GLN A 172 18.89 -30.26 -10.69
C GLN A 172 19.52 -30.41 -12.08
N LEU A 173 18.69 -30.65 -13.10
CA LEU A 173 19.06 -30.43 -14.49
C LEU A 173 19.24 -28.92 -14.68
N ASP A 174 20.41 -28.54 -15.17
CA ASP A 174 20.87 -27.15 -15.27
C ASP A 174 20.15 -26.42 -16.42
N ALA A 175 18.94 -25.92 -16.16
CA ALA A 175 18.39 -24.83 -16.94
C ALA A 175 19.10 -23.55 -16.46
N SER A 176 19.92 -22.94 -17.32
CA SER A 176 20.57 -21.68 -16.99
C SER A 176 19.53 -20.59 -16.76
N GLU A 177 19.14 -20.37 -15.52
CA GLU A 177 18.31 -19.24 -15.13
C GLU A 177 19.13 -17.96 -15.23
N LEU A 178 18.62 -16.98 -15.97
CA LEU A 178 19.17 -15.63 -15.99
C LEU A 178 18.87 -14.97 -14.64
N ASN A 179 19.77 -15.15 -13.67
CA ASN A 179 19.58 -14.63 -12.32
C ASN A 179 20.00 -13.14 -12.28
N LEU A 180 19.01 -12.24 -12.26
CA LEU A 180 19.20 -10.78 -12.16
C LEU A 180 18.86 -10.30 -10.74
N LEU A 181 19.52 -10.86 -9.73
CA LEU A 181 19.39 -10.35 -8.37
C LEU A 181 20.02 -8.95 -8.28
N TYR A 182 19.17 -7.94 -8.05
CA TYR A 182 19.56 -6.53 -8.07
C TYR A 182 20.67 -6.21 -7.07
N LYS A 183 20.66 -6.88 -5.92
CA LYS A 183 21.68 -6.76 -4.85
C LYS A 183 23.06 -7.25 -5.31
N ASP A 184 23.11 -8.22 -6.22
CA ASP A 184 24.36 -8.80 -6.72
C ASP A 184 24.95 -7.94 -7.84
N LYS A 185 24.11 -7.19 -8.56
CA LYS A 185 24.52 -6.33 -9.69
C LYS A 185 24.78 -4.87 -9.29
N TYR A 186 24.05 -4.35 -8.30
CA TYR A 186 24.14 -2.96 -7.87
C TYR A 186 24.38 -2.89 -6.37
N ASN A 187 25.54 -2.34 -5.98
CA ASN A 187 25.88 -2.05 -4.59
C ASN A 187 25.17 -0.76 -4.12
N ALA A 188 23.84 -0.74 -4.25
CA ALA A 188 22.97 0.38 -3.90
C ALA A 188 21.90 -0.13 -2.92
N GLU A 189 21.71 0.64 -1.85
CA GLU A 189 20.63 0.41 -0.91
C GLU A 189 19.31 0.72 -1.63
N VAL A 190 18.39 -0.23 -1.61
CA VAL A 190 17.05 -0.06 -2.17
C VAL A 190 16.23 0.67 -1.11
N PRO A 191 15.72 1.89 -1.38
CA PRO A 191 14.92 2.62 -0.41
C PRO A 191 13.67 1.85 -0.01
N ASP A 192 13.23 2.02 1.25
CA ASP A 192 11.93 1.49 1.68
C ASP A 192 10.80 2.09 0.82
N SER A 193 9.75 1.30 0.61
CA SER A 193 8.57 1.71 -0.16
C SER A 193 7.98 3.06 0.24
N TYR A 194 8.00 3.40 1.54
CA TYR A 194 7.47 4.68 2.01
C TYR A 194 8.37 5.86 1.66
N GLU A 195 9.69 5.69 1.64
CA GLU A 195 10.62 6.76 1.28
C GLU A 195 10.40 7.21 -0.17
N HIS A 196 10.21 6.24 -1.06
CA HIS A 196 9.94 6.53 -2.47
C HIS A 196 8.58 7.20 -2.66
N LEU A 197 7.53 6.66 -2.04
CA LEU A 197 6.18 7.23 -2.14
C LEU A 197 6.12 8.65 -1.57
N LEU A 198 6.77 8.93 -0.44
CA LEU A 198 6.80 10.29 0.12
C LEU A 198 7.49 11.28 -0.81
N LEU A 199 8.56 10.86 -1.51
CA LEU A 199 9.20 11.70 -2.52
C LEU A 199 8.25 11.99 -3.68
N ASP A 200 7.51 10.98 -4.16
CA ASP A 200 6.51 11.16 -5.21
C ASP A 200 5.39 12.11 -4.78
N VAL A 201 4.95 12.05 -3.51
CA VAL A 201 4.01 13.03 -2.95
C VAL A 201 4.61 14.43 -2.94
N ILE A 202 5.92 14.61 -2.71
CA ILE A 202 6.58 15.93 -2.74
C ILE A 202 6.69 16.46 -4.18
N ASP A 203 6.93 15.58 -5.15
CA ASP A 203 7.02 15.97 -6.56
C ASP A 203 5.63 16.14 -7.19
N GLY A 204 4.61 15.52 -6.61
CA GLY A 204 3.24 15.51 -7.14
C GLY A 204 3.01 14.45 -8.20
N ASP A 205 3.87 13.45 -8.24
CA ASP A 205 3.68 12.27 -9.05
C ASP A 205 2.63 11.38 -8.39
N ASN A 206 1.59 11.02 -9.12
CA ASN A 206 0.48 10.20 -8.64
C ASN A 206 0.40 8.82 -9.30
N HIS A 207 1.40 8.40 -10.08
CA HIS A 207 1.34 7.16 -10.85
C HIS A 207 1.37 5.89 -9.97
N LEU A 208 2.00 5.96 -8.79
CA LEU A 208 2.07 4.86 -7.81
C LEU A 208 0.98 4.91 -6.74
N PHE A 209 -0.04 5.77 -6.90
CA PHE A 209 -1.12 5.94 -5.94
C PHE A 209 -2.45 5.46 -6.51
N MET A 210 -3.24 4.80 -5.66
CA MET A 210 -4.49 4.19 -6.10
C MET A 210 -5.53 5.24 -6.51
N ARG A 211 -5.97 5.18 -7.77
CA ARG A 211 -7.01 6.07 -8.29
C ARG A 211 -8.41 5.62 -7.88
N SER A 212 -9.37 6.54 -7.95
CA SER A 212 -10.76 6.26 -7.57
C SER A 212 -11.45 5.26 -8.50
N ASP A 213 -11.16 5.30 -9.80
CA ASP A 213 -11.68 4.37 -10.79
C ASP A 213 -11.03 2.99 -10.67
N GLU A 214 -9.71 2.93 -10.42
CA GLU A 214 -9.00 1.68 -10.12
C GLU A 214 -9.55 1.01 -8.85
N LEU A 215 -9.74 1.78 -7.78
CA LEU A 215 -10.34 1.30 -6.54
C LEU A 215 -11.77 0.77 -6.77
N THR A 216 -12.56 1.48 -7.58
CA THR A 216 -13.91 1.05 -7.94
C THR A 216 -13.88 -0.25 -8.76
N ALA A 217 -12.96 -0.37 -9.73
CA ALA A 217 -12.79 -1.57 -10.53
C ALA A 217 -12.36 -2.77 -9.67
N ALA A 218 -11.43 -2.57 -8.75
CA ALA A 218 -11.00 -3.61 -7.80
C ALA A 218 -12.17 -4.12 -6.94
N TRP A 219 -12.98 -3.20 -6.39
CA TRP A 219 -14.17 -3.58 -5.64
C TRP A 219 -15.24 -4.26 -6.49
N ASN A 220 -15.44 -3.85 -7.74
CA ASN A 220 -16.38 -4.52 -8.64
C ASN A 220 -16.01 -5.99 -8.88
N ILE A 221 -14.72 -6.32 -8.89
CA ILE A 221 -14.23 -7.70 -9.03
C ILE A 221 -14.40 -8.48 -7.72
N LEU A 222 -14.01 -7.89 -6.58
CA LEU A 222 -13.95 -8.62 -5.30
C LEU A 222 -15.30 -8.72 -4.58
N ASN A 223 -16.13 -7.67 -4.66
CA ASN A 223 -17.34 -7.54 -3.86
C ASN A 223 -18.36 -8.68 -4.08
N PRO A 224 -18.63 -9.17 -5.31
CA PRO A 224 -19.51 -10.32 -5.50
C PRO A 224 -19.00 -11.59 -4.83
N VAL A 225 -17.68 -11.82 -4.84
CA VAL A 225 -17.05 -12.98 -4.21
C VAL A 225 -17.20 -12.89 -2.69
N LEU A 226 -16.92 -11.71 -2.11
CA LEU A 226 -17.05 -11.47 -0.67
C LEU A 226 -18.52 -11.64 -0.21
N GLN A 227 -19.47 -11.10 -0.97
CA GLN A 227 -20.91 -11.24 -0.66
C GLN A 227 -21.36 -12.70 -0.70
N GLU A 228 -20.88 -13.49 -1.65
CA GLU A 228 -21.22 -14.92 -1.73
C GLU A 228 -20.61 -15.72 -0.57
N ILE A 229 -19.39 -15.38 -0.15
CA ILE A 229 -18.74 -15.97 1.03
C ILE A 229 -19.56 -15.69 2.29
N ASP A 230 -19.92 -14.42 2.52
CA ASP A 230 -20.66 -14.00 3.71
C ASP A 230 -22.08 -14.57 3.72
N LYS A 231 -22.78 -14.51 2.59
CA LYS A 231 -24.16 -14.98 2.46
C LYS A 231 -24.28 -16.48 2.73
N ASN A 232 -23.34 -17.28 2.21
CA ASN A 232 -23.38 -18.73 2.34
C ASN A 232 -22.57 -19.25 3.54
N ASN A 233 -21.92 -18.36 4.32
CA ASN A 233 -20.98 -18.72 5.38
C ASN A 233 -19.96 -19.77 4.92
N ILE A 234 -19.34 -19.53 3.76
CA ILE A 234 -18.42 -20.48 3.14
C ILE A 234 -17.22 -20.68 4.07
N ALA A 235 -17.08 -21.88 4.62
CA ALA A 235 -15.92 -22.22 5.43
C ALA A 235 -14.67 -22.30 4.53
N PRO A 236 -13.56 -21.63 4.89
CA PRO A 236 -12.32 -21.73 4.13
C PRO A 236 -11.76 -23.15 4.21
N GLU A 237 -11.13 -23.58 3.12
CA GLU A 237 -10.40 -24.85 3.11
C GLU A 237 -9.17 -24.74 4.01
N LEU A 238 -9.03 -25.69 4.94
CA LEU A 238 -7.90 -25.74 5.86
C LEU A 238 -6.65 -26.25 5.15
N TYR A 239 -5.50 -25.73 5.56
CA TYR A 239 -4.19 -26.20 5.10
C TYR A 239 -3.18 -26.10 6.24
N GLU A 240 -2.14 -26.92 6.15
CA GLU A 240 -1.09 -26.97 7.16
C GLU A 240 -0.23 -25.71 7.16
N LEU A 241 0.13 -25.23 8.35
CA LEU A 241 1.09 -24.15 8.51
C LEU A 241 2.47 -24.62 8.01
N GLY A 242 3.11 -23.82 7.17
CA GLY A 242 4.30 -24.25 6.45
C GLY A 242 3.99 -25.29 5.37
N GLY A 243 2.73 -25.42 4.95
CA GLY A 243 2.32 -26.13 3.76
C GLY A 243 2.30 -25.22 2.52
N ARG A 244 1.95 -25.76 1.37
CA ARG A 244 1.90 -24.99 0.11
C ARG A 244 0.55 -24.30 -0.15
N GLY A 245 -0.42 -24.49 0.76
CA GLY A 245 -1.80 -24.04 0.63
C GLY A 245 -2.80 -25.20 0.52
N PRO A 246 -4.09 -24.90 0.42
CA PRO A 246 -5.17 -25.88 0.32
C PRO A 246 -5.09 -26.70 -0.98
N VAL A 247 -5.60 -27.94 -0.92
CA VAL A 247 -5.59 -28.88 -2.05
C VAL A 247 -6.49 -28.38 -3.17
N GLY A 248 -7.61 -27.72 -2.85
CA GLY A 248 -8.53 -27.13 -3.82
C GLY A 248 -7.85 -26.14 -4.78
N ALA A 249 -6.79 -25.45 -4.34
CA ALA A 249 -6.03 -24.55 -5.22
C ALA A 249 -5.33 -25.32 -6.35
N TYR A 250 -4.78 -26.51 -6.10
CA TYR A 250 -4.12 -27.31 -7.12
C TYR A 250 -5.09 -27.82 -8.18
N TYR A 251 -6.25 -28.29 -7.74
CA TYR A 251 -7.33 -28.71 -8.65
C TYR A 251 -7.83 -27.55 -9.49
N LEU A 252 -7.92 -26.35 -8.91
CA LEU A 252 -8.25 -25.13 -9.64
C LEU A 252 -7.23 -24.87 -10.76
N TRP A 253 -5.93 -24.93 -10.49
CA TRP A 253 -4.91 -24.72 -11.52
C TRP A 253 -4.97 -25.77 -12.63
N ALA A 254 -5.06 -27.05 -12.25
CA ALA A 254 -5.11 -28.17 -13.19
C ALA A 254 -6.32 -28.09 -14.13
N LYS A 255 -7.49 -27.65 -13.62
CA LYS A 255 -8.70 -27.44 -14.41
C LYS A 255 -8.51 -26.42 -15.54
N HIS A 256 -7.65 -25.42 -15.31
CA HIS A 256 -7.36 -24.35 -16.27
C HIS A 256 -6.09 -24.62 -17.10
N GLY A 257 -5.62 -25.88 -17.12
CA GLY A 257 -4.49 -26.31 -17.95
C GLY A 257 -3.13 -25.78 -17.48
N VAL A 258 -3.04 -25.28 -16.24
CA VAL A 258 -1.78 -24.82 -15.67
C VAL A 258 -1.13 -25.96 -14.88
N GLN A 259 0.03 -26.41 -15.35
CA GLN A 259 0.89 -27.32 -14.59
C GLN A 259 1.76 -26.51 -13.64
N TRP A 260 1.83 -26.95 -12.38
CA TRP A 260 2.70 -26.36 -11.39
C TRP A 260 4.12 -26.85 -11.65
N THR A 261 5.05 -25.97 -12.03
CA THR A 261 6.47 -26.30 -12.13
C THR A 261 7.05 -26.32 -10.72
N GLU A 262 7.44 -27.50 -10.26
CA GLU A 262 8.23 -27.67 -9.04
C GLU A 262 9.69 -27.36 -9.37
N ASP A 263 10.10 -26.10 -9.23
CA ASP A 263 11.52 -25.72 -9.14
C ASP A 263 11.74 -24.83 -7.92
#